data_AF-A0A3D0QHR1-F1
#
_entry.id   AF-A0A3D0QHR1-F1
#
_cell.length_a   1.000
_cell.length_b   1.000
_cell.length_c   1.000
_cell.angle_alpha   90.00
_cell.angle_beta   90.00
_cell.angle_gamma   90.00
#
_symmetry.space_group_name_H-M   'P 1'
#
loop_
_entity.id
_entity.type
_entity.pdbx_description
1 polymer ?
#
loop_
_entity_poly.entity_id
_entity_poly.type
_entity_poly.pdbx_seq_one_letter_code
_entity_poly.pdbx_strand_id
1 'polypeptide(L)'
;MAIEYLLLVGSVLILISIMLAKLSDNLGVPAMVLFLGIGMLAGSEGPGGIYFDDSALAQSIGSIALVFILFAGGIDTNWPGVRPTLRHALSLATLGVLITALAVG
;
A
#
# COMPACT_ATOMS: atom_id res chain seq x y z
N MET A 1 0.87 -25.71 -14.38
CA MET A 1 -0.40 -25.14 -14.90
C MET A 1 -1.01 -24.09 -13.98
N ALA A 2 -1.53 -24.42 -12.79
CA ALA A 2 -2.21 -23.41 -11.94
C ALA A 2 -1.29 -22.27 -11.45
N ILE A 3 -0.06 -22.60 -11.05
CA ILE A 3 0.94 -21.62 -10.59
C ILE A 3 1.42 -20.70 -11.72
N GLU A 4 1.59 -21.21 -12.93
CA GLU A 4 1.97 -20.40 -14.09
C GLU A 4 0.91 -19.33 -14.37
N TYR A 5 -0.37 -19.68 -14.28
CA TYR A 5 -1.48 -18.76 -14.51
C TYR A 5 -1.54 -17.67 -13.42
N LEU A 6 -1.31 -18.06 -12.17
CA LEU A 6 -1.30 -17.12 -11.04
C LEU A 6 -0.12 -16.13 -11.14
N LEU A 7 1.06 -16.62 -11.51
CA LEU A 7 2.23 -15.77 -11.78
C LEU A 7 2.02 -14.86 -13.01
N LEU A 8 1.33 -15.35 -14.05
CA LEU A 8 0.99 -14.55 -15.22
C LEU A 8 0.06 -13.39 -14.84
N VAL A 9 -1.05 -13.67 -14.13
CA VAL A 9 -1.98 -12.63 -13.68
C VAL A 9 -1.27 -11.63 -12.75
N GLY A 10 -0.49 -12.13 -11.78
CA GLY A 10 0.25 -11.27 -10.86
C GLY A 10 1.25 -10.35 -11.57
N SER A 11 2.02 -10.89 -12.52
CA SER A 11 3.00 -10.10 -13.27
C SER A 11 2.36 -9.05 -14.19
N VAL A 12 1.25 -9.38 -14.85
CA VAL A 12 0.49 -8.41 -15.66
C VAL A 12 -0.07 -7.28 -14.79
N LEU A 13 -0.64 -7.61 -13.63
CA LEU A 13 -1.13 -6.59 -12.68
C LEU A 13 -0.01 -5.67 -12.19
N ILE A 14 1.16 -6.23 -11.85
CA ILE A 14 2.33 -5.46 -11.44
C ILE A 14 2.82 -4.56 -12.60
N LEU A 15 2.90 -5.07 -13.82
CA LEU A 15 3.33 -4.28 -14.99
C LEU A 15 2.40 -3.10 -15.24
N ILE A 16 1.08 -3.33 -15.23
CA ILE A 16 0.08 -2.27 -15.39
C ILE A 16 0.25 -1.22 -14.29
N SER A 17 0.44 -1.67 -13.05
CA SER A 17 0.67 -0.80 -11.89
C SER A 17 1.89 0.10 -12.08
N ILE A 18 3.04 -0.46 -12.51
CA ILE A 18 4.26 0.32 -12.75
C ILE A 18 4.08 1.34 -13.87
N MET A 19 3.38 0.97 -14.96
CA MET A 19 3.10 1.92 -16.05
C MET A 19 2.19 3.06 -15.59
N LEU A 20 1.15 2.77 -14.82
CA LEU A 20 0.25 3.78 -14.28
C LEU A 20 0.92 4.67 -13.24
N ALA A 21 1.84 4.13 -12.43
CA ALA A 21 2.61 4.93 -11.48
C ALA A 21 3.41 6.04 -12.18
N LYS A 22 4.01 5.77 -13.33
CA LYS A 22 4.69 6.79 -14.15
C LYS A 22 3.72 7.78 -14.81
N LEU A 23 2.50 7.35 -15.11
CA LEU A 23 1.46 8.23 -15.65
C LEU A 23 0.86 9.15 -14.57
N SER A 24 0.86 8.69 -13.31
CA SER A 24 0.43 9.45 -12.12
C SER A 24 1.08 10.83 -12.05
N ASP A 25 2.39 10.89 -12.32
CA ASP A 25 3.18 12.13 -12.30
C ASP A 25 2.69 13.15 -13.34
N ASN A 26 2.12 12.68 -14.46
CA ASN A 26 1.59 13.54 -15.52
C ASN A 26 0.09 13.88 -15.33
N LEU A 27 -0.67 13.03 -14.65
CA LEU A 27 -2.11 13.22 -14.41
C LEU A 27 -2.41 14.06 -13.15
N GLY A 28 -1.42 14.27 -12.27
CA GLY A 28 -1.59 15.04 -11.03
C GLY A 28 -2.44 14.34 -9.94
N VAL A 29 -2.79 13.07 -10.15
CA VAL A 29 -3.55 12.23 -9.21
C VAL A 29 -2.55 11.44 -8.34
N PRO A 30 -2.82 11.20 -7.05
CA PRO A 30 -1.93 10.38 -6.21
C PRO A 30 -1.87 8.93 -6.69
N ALA A 31 -0.67 8.35 -6.77
CA ALA A 31 -0.45 6.98 -7.24
C ALA A 31 -1.24 5.93 -6.45
N MET A 32 -1.47 6.16 -5.15
CA MET A 32 -2.28 5.28 -4.30
C MET A 32 -3.72 5.10 -4.82
N VAL A 33 -4.33 6.17 -5.37
CA VAL A 33 -5.68 6.11 -5.94
C VAL A 33 -5.71 5.26 -7.20
N LEU A 34 -4.66 5.34 -8.02
CA LEU A 34 -4.52 4.50 -9.22
C LEU A 34 -4.35 3.03 -8.86
N PHE A 35 -3.51 2.70 -7.87
CA PHE A 35 -3.35 1.31 -7.41
C PHE A 35 -4.65 0.74 -6.83
N LEU A 36 -5.40 1.53 -6.05
CA LEU A 36 -6.72 1.14 -5.57
C LEU A 36 -7.67 0.86 -6.74
N GLY A 37 -7.71 1.75 -7.73
CA GLY A 37 -8.56 1.60 -8.92
C GLY A 37 -8.23 0.34 -9.73
N ILE A 38 -6.95 0.04 -9.97
CA ILE A 38 -6.52 -1.19 -10.64
C ILE A 38 -6.97 -2.42 -9.84
N GLY A 39 -6.77 -2.41 -8.51
CA GLY A 39 -7.20 -3.51 -7.64
C GLY A 39 -8.71 -3.74 -7.67
N MET A 40 -9.51 -2.67 -7.64
CA MET A 40 -10.97 -2.75 -7.77
C MET A 40 -11.40 -3.28 -9.14
N LEU A 41 -10.76 -2.83 -10.23
CA LEU A 41 -11.04 -3.33 -11.58
C LEU A 41 -10.63 -4.80 -11.76
N ALA A 42 -9.59 -5.23 -11.08
CA ALA A 42 -9.13 -6.62 -11.09
C ALA A 42 -10.03 -7.54 -10.23
N GLY A 43 -10.65 -7.00 -9.17
CA GLY A 43 -11.49 -7.74 -8.23
C GLY A 43 -12.76 -8.34 -8.83
N SER A 44 -13.52 -9.04 -7.99
CA SER A 44 -14.72 -9.80 -8.37
C SER A 44 -15.82 -8.94 -9.02
N GLU A 45 -16.00 -7.70 -8.57
CA GLU A 45 -16.97 -6.75 -9.11
C GLU A 45 -16.43 -5.94 -10.31
N GLY A 46 -15.13 -6.07 -10.60
CA GLY A 46 -14.48 -5.41 -11.71
C GLY A 46 -14.46 -6.25 -12.99
N PRO A 47 -14.04 -5.68 -14.13
CA PRO A 47 -13.88 -6.41 -15.39
C PRO A 47 -12.88 -7.58 -15.32
N GLY A 48 -11.98 -7.61 -14.32
CA GLY A 48 -11.04 -8.69 -14.08
C GLY A 48 -11.66 -9.95 -13.46
N GLY A 49 -12.79 -9.82 -12.74
CA GLY A 49 -13.54 -10.95 -12.20
C GLY A 49 -12.75 -11.86 -11.24
N ILE A 50 -11.65 -11.37 -10.64
CA ILE A 50 -10.81 -12.19 -9.75
C ILE A 50 -11.55 -12.33 -8.41
N TYR A 51 -12.17 -13.49 -8.20
CA TYR A 51 -12.75 -13.85 -6.93
C TYR A 51 -11.65 -14.14 -5.91
N PHE A 52 -11.67 -13.41 -4.80
CA PHE A 52 -10.67 -13.51 -3.74
C PHE A 52 -11.37 -13.54 -2.38
N ASP A 53 -11.24 -14.67 -1.68
CA ASP A 53 -11.86 -14.93 -0.39
C ASP A 53 -10.90 -15.72 0.52
N ASP A 54 -9.63 -15.29 0.54
CA ASP A 54 -8.59 -15.90 1.37
C ASP A 54 -7.95 -14.84 2.27
N SER A 55 -8.46 -14.77 3.51
CA SER A 55 -7.96 -13.84 4.51
C SER A 55 -6.54 -14.19 4.99
N ALA A 56 -6.15 -15.47 4.98
CA ALA A 56 -4.82 -15.90 5.41
C ALA A 56 -3.75 -15.50 4.38
N LEU A 57 -4.06 -15.65 3.10
CA LEU A 57 -3.21 -15.18 2.01
C LEU A 57 -3.12 -13.66 2.01
N ALA A 58 -4.24 -12.95 2.18
CA ALA A 58 -4.27 -11.50 2.28
C ALA A 58 -3.40 -10.98 3.44
N GLN A 59 -3.52 -11.60 4.62
CA GLN A 59 -2.73 -11.26 5.79
C GLN A 59 -1.24 -11.53 5.54
N SER A 60 -0.90 -12.63 4.89
CA SER A 60 0.49 -13.00 4.59
C SER A 60 1.14 -11.98 3.65
N ILE A 61 0.47 -11.65 2.54
CA ILE A 61 0.94 -10.62 1.60
C ILE A 61 1.00 -9.26 2.27
N GLY A 62 -0.06 -8.87 2.99
CA GLY A 62 -0.14 -7.59 3.69
C GLY A 62 0.96 -7.43 4.74
N SER A 63 1.28 -8.48 5.49
CA SER A 63 2.37 -8.46 6.47
C SER A 63 3.73 -8.31 5.80
N ILE A 64 3.99 -9.07 4.72
CA ILE A 64 5.24 -8.95 3.95
C ILE A 64 5.37 -7.53 3.39
N ALA A 65 4.32 -7.00 2.78
CA ALA A 65 4.28 -5.64 2.25
C ALA A 65 4.49 -4.59 3.35
N LEU A 66 3.84 -4.73 4.51
CA LEU A 66 3.97 -3.81 5.64
C LEU A 66 5.39 -3.78 6.18
N VAL A 67 6.05 -4.94 6.27
CA VAL A 67 7.48 -5.02 6.64
C VAL A 67 8.33 -4.19 5.68
N PHE A 68 8.14 -4.33 4.37
CA PHE A 68 8.88 -3.53 3.39
C PHE A 68 8.55 -2.04 3.48
N ILE A 69 7.28 -1.67 3.64
CA ILE A 69 6.85 -0.26 3.76
C ILE A 69 7.47 0.40 4.99
N LEU A 70 7.39 -0.25 6.16
CA LEU A 70 7.95 0.28 7.40
C LEU A 70 9.48 0.32 7.37
N PHE A 71 10.10 -0.70 6.78
CA PHE A 71 11.56 -0.75 6.64
C PHE A 71 12.07 0.36 5.72
N ALA A 72 11.47 0.52 4.54
CA ALA A 72 11.82 1.57 3.60
C ALA A 72 11.64 2.97 4.21
N GLY A 73 10.47 3.23 4.81
CA GLY A 73 10.21 4.51 5.48
C GLY A 73 11.18 4.80 6.64
N GLY A 74 11.59 3.77 7.38
CA GLY A 74 12.58 3.90 8.46
C GLY A 74 13.98 4.25 7.94
N ILE A 75 14.44 3.59 6.88
CA ILE A 75 15.77 3.82 6.29
C ILE A 75 15.85 5.15 5.54
N ASP A 76 14.80 5.54 4.82
CA ASP A 76 14.74 6.78 4.04
C ASP A 76 14.59 8.04 4.93
N THR A 77 14.40 7.88 6.24
CA THR A 77 14.20 8.98 7.18
C THR A 77 15.50 9.79 7.38
N ASN A 78 15.48 11.07 7.00
CA ASN A 78 16.58 12.01 7.24
C ASN A 78 16.71 12.38 8.73
N TRP A 79 17.60 11.69 9.44
CA TRP A 79 17.80 11.86 10.88
C TRP A 79 18.14 13.30 11.33
N PRO A 80 19.07 14.03 10.67
CA PRO A 80 19.30 15.45 10.92
C PRO A 80 18.04 16.33 10.84
N GLY A 81 17.10 16.02 9.94
CA GLY A 81 15.86 16.78 9.77
C GLY A 81 14.80 16.46 10.83
N VAL A 82 14.74 15.22 11.31
CA VAL A 82 13.74 14.77 12.31
C VAL A 82 14.18 15.07 13.74
N ARG A 83 15.49 15.03 14.03
CA ARG A 83 16.03 15.22 15.38
C ARG A 83 15.51 16.49 16.10
N PRO A 84 15.40 17.67 15.46
CA PRO A 84 14.91 18.88 16.13
C PRO A 84 13.43 18.83 16.55
N THR A 85 12.60 18.05 15.85
CA THR A 85 11.14 17.99 16.06
C THR A 85 10.68 16.70 16.72
N LEU A 86 11.61 15.83 17.12
CA LEU A 86 11.34 14.48 17.65
C LEU A 86 10.32 14.45 18.79
N ARG A 87 10.37 15.44 19.71
CA ARG A 87 9.44 15.53 20.84
C ARG A 87 7.98 15.69 20.38
N HIS A 88 7.75 16.54 19.38
CA HIS A 88 6.40 16.77 18.83
C HIS A 88 5.95 15.59 17.96
N ALA A 89 6.88 15.00 17.21
CA ALA A 89 6.60 13.80 16.42
C ALA A 89 6.15 12.63 17.31
N LEU A 90 6.86 12.39 18.42
CA LEU A 90 6.52 11.34 19.38
C LEU A 90 5.17 11.59 20.06
N SER A 91 4.86 12.83 20.44
CA SER A 91 3.56 13.13 21.06
C SER A 91 2.40 12.94 20.08
N LEU A 92 2.57 13.33 18.81
CA LEU A 92 1.56 13.12 17.78
C LEU A 92 1.38 11.62 17.46
N ALA A 93 2.49 10.87 17.34
CA ALA A 93 2.44 9.44 17.06
C ALA A 93 1.85 8.60 18.21
N THR A 94 1.88 9.10 19.45
CA THR A 94 1.33 8.41 20.63
C THR A 94 -0.03 8.97 21.03
N LEU A 95 -0.05 10.19 21.59
CA LEU A 95 -1.27 10.82 22.09
C LEU A 95 -2.24 11.15 20.96
N GLY A 96 -1.74 11.65 19.82
CA GLY A 96 -2.57 11.96 18.66
C GLY A 96 -3.29 10.71 18.15
N VAL A 97 -2.53 9.63 17.93
CA VAL A 97 -3.09 8.34 17.49
C VAL A 97 -4.07 7.77 18.52
N LEU A 98 -3.74 7.80 19.82
CA LEU A 98 -4.62 7.31 20.88
C LEU A 98 -5.96 8.06 20.92
N ILE A 99 -5.93 9.39 20.79
CA ILE A 99 -7.16 10.20 20.74
C ILE A 99 -7.97 9.86 19.48
N THR A 100 -7.33 9.77 18.31
CA THR A 100 -8.04 9.44 17.07
C THR A 100 -8.61 8.02 17.07
N ALA A 101 -7.89 7.06 17.65
CA ALA A 101 -8.32 5.68 17.76
C ALA A 101 -9.52 5.55 18.72
N LEU A 102 -9.57 6.30 19.81
CA LEU A 102 -10.72 6.32 20.72
C LEU A 102 -11.92 7.09 20.16
N ALA A 103 -11.69 8.09 19.31
CA ALA A 103 -12.75 8.94 18.78
C ALA A 103 -13.44 8.35 17.54
N VAL A 104 -12.67 7.70 16.65
CA VAL A 104 -13.15 7.19 15.36
C VAL A 104 -13.18 5.66 15.31
N GLY A 105 -12.23 5.02 16.00
CA GLY A 105 -12.02 3.57 15.97
C GLY A 105 -12.97 2.77 16.84
#